data_AF-A0A7G2IRT5-F1
#
_entry.id   AF-A0A7G2IRT5-F1
#
_cell.length_a   1.000
_cell.length_b   1.000
_cell.length_c   1.000
_cell.angle_alpha   90.00
_cell.angle_beta   90.00
_cell.angle_gamma   90.00
#
_symmetry.space_group_name_H-M   'P 1'
#
loop_
_entity.id
_entity.type
_entity.pdbx_description
1 polymer ?
#
loop_
_entity_poly.entity_id
_entity_poly.type
_entity_poly.pdbx_seq_one_letter_code
_entity_poly.pdbx_strand_id
1 'polypeptide(L)' 'MTDSEYPELKAMINRNEKIRFFASYIFKGNVRYDYLGELPTLSIDQARNKARYLARSNEDETAYEYIPF' A
#
# COMPACT_ATOMS: atom_id res chain seq x y z
N MET A 1 0.59 -8.15 18.87
CA MET A 1 -0.36 -7.53 17.95
C MET A 1 0.41 -6.68 16.96
N THR A 2 0.83 -7.27 15.84
CA THR A 2 1.13 -6.51 14.63
C THR A 2 -0.20 -6.36 13.93
N ASP A 3 -0.77 -5.17 14.08
CA ASP A 3 -2.07 -4.83 13.52
C ASP A 3 -1.96 -4.82 11.98
N SER A 4 -2.95 -5.46 11.38
CA SER A 4 -3.27 -5.52 9.97
C SER A 4 -2.43 -6.40 9.05
N GLU A 5 -3.13 -7.39 8.49
CA GLU A 5 -2.72 -8.34 7.45
C GLU A 5 -2.09 -7.67 6.20
N TYR A 6 -2.27 -6.36 5.99
CA TYR A 6 -1.69 -5.64 4.86
C TYR A 6 -1.35 -4.17 5.20
N PRO A 7 -0.10 -3.81 5.56
CA PRO A 7 0.30 -2.41 5.63
C PRO A 7 0.47 -1.88 4.20
N GLU A 8 -0.55 -1.22 3.66
CA GLU A 8 -0.60 -0.82 2.24
C GLU A 8 0.44 0.25 1.90
N LEU A 9 1.00 0.93 2.90
CA LEU A 9 2.06 1.92 2.75
C LEU A 9 3.41 1.38 3.20
N LYS A 10 4.40 1.42 2.30
CA LYS A 10 5.81 1.24 2.62
C LYS A 10 6.59 2.54 2.41
N ALA A 11 7.62 2.74 3.23
CA ALA A 11 8.54 3.86 3.10
C ALA A 11 9.98 3.35 3.02
N MET A 12 10.81 3.96 2.17
CA MET A 12 12.23 3.62 2.01
C MET A 12 13.07 4.89 1.94
N ILE A 13 14.24 4.86 2.56
CA ILE A 13 15.24 5.94 2.45
C ILE A 13 16.15 5.60 1.27
N ASN A 14 16.26 6.51 0.30
CA ASN A 14 17.16 6.33 -0.85
C ASN A 14 18.59 6.83 -0.55
N ARG A 15 19.52 6.63 -1.50
CA ARG A 15 20.92 7.09 -1.38
C ARG A 15 21.08 8.60 -1.23
N ASN A 16 20.06 9.37 -1.58
CA ASN A 16 20.03 10.83 -1.44
C ASN A 16 19.30 11.25 -0.14
N GLU A 17 19.16 10.33 0.81
CA GLU A 17 18.51 10.52 2.12
C GLU A 17 17.04 10.97 2.05
N LYS A 18 16.39 10.77 0.89
CA LYS A 18 14.97 11.09 0.72
C LYS A 18 14.11 9.89 1.08
N ILE A 19 13.01 10.16 1.80
CA ILE A 19 11.99 9.17 2.11
C ILE A 19 11.05 9.05 0.91
N ARG A 20 11.03 7.86 0.28
CA ARG A 20 10.12 7.48 -0.80
C ARG A 20 8.98 6.65 -0.25
N PHE A 21 7.77 6.96 -0.68
CA PHE A 21 6.57 6.21 -0.35
C PHE A 21 6.16 5.30 -1.50
N PHE A 22 5.71 4.10 -1.14
CA PHE A 22 5.22 3.08 -2.06
C PHE A 22 3.90 2.51 -1.55
N ALA A 23 2.95 2.28 -2.44
CA ALA A 23 1.81 1.42 -2.18
C ALA A 23 2.27 -0.05 -2.26
N SER A 24 1.72 -0.92 -1.43
CA SER A 24 1.93 -2.36 -1.39
C SER A 24 0.57 -3.03 -1.43
N TYR A 25 0.27 -3.80 -2.47
CA TYR A 25 -1.02 -4.45 -2.63
C TYR A 25 -0.90 -5.74 -3.44
N ILE A 26 -1.89 -6.63 -3.34
CA ILE A 26 -1.98 -7.84 -4.18
C ILE A 26 -2.76 -7.46 -5.44
N PHE A 27 -2.25 -7.86 -6.61
CA PHE A 27 -2.94 -7.72 -7.88
C PHE A 27 -2.73 -8.99 -8.69
N LYS A 28 -3.82 -9.69 -9.02
CA LYS A 28 -3.78 -10.99 -9.72
C LYS A 28 -2.89 -11.99 -8.99
N GLY A 29 -3.07 -12.11 -7.68
CA GLY A 29 -2.30 -13.00 -6.81
C GLY A 29 -0.81 -12.64 -6.61
N ASN A 30 -0.35 -11.50 -7.12
CA ASN A 30 1.05 -11.06 -7.00
C ASN A 30 1.17 -9.79 -6.17
N VAL A 31 2.18 -9.71 -5.30
CA VAL A 31 2.48 -8.48 -4.56
C VAL A 31 3.06 -7.44 -5.52
N ARG A 32 2.44 -6.27 -5.58
CA ARG A 32 2.85 -5.10 -6.35
C ARG A 32 3.33 -3.98 -5.43
N TYR A 33 4.28 -3.19 -5.96
CA TYR A 33 4.78 -2.00 -5.32
C TYR A 33 4.73 -0.82 -6.28
N ASP A 34 3.90 0.18 -5.99
CA ASP A 34 3.77 1.37 -6.83
C ASP A 34 4.32 2.61 -6.12
N TYR A 35 5.15 3.36 -6.81
CA TYR A 35 5.73 4.60 -6.28
C TYR A 35 4.68 5.71 -6.15
N LEU A 36 4.58 6.32 -4.97
CA LEU A 36 3.58 7.35 -4.66
C LEU A 36 4.16 8.77 -4.64
N GLY A 37 5.44 8.91 -4.30
CA GLY A 37 6.10 10.20 -4.11
C GLY A 37 7.19 10.17 -3.04
N GLU A 38 7.75 11.34 -2.76
CA GLU A 38 8.83 11.55 -1.78
C GLU A 38 8.42 12.59 -0.73
N LEU A 39 8.88 12.43 0.50
CA LEU A 39 8.84 13.51 1.50
C LEU A 39 9.87 14.60 1.11
N PRO A 40 9.56 15.91 1.25
CA PRO A 40 8.33 16.51 1.77
C PRO A 40 7.25 16.79 0.71
N THR A 41 7.52 16.51 -0.57
CA THR A 41 6.57 16.77 -1.67
C THR A 41 5.23 16.05 -1.49
N LEU A 42 5.24 14.87 -0.89
CA LEU A 42 4.07 14.13 -0.47
C LEU A 42 4.13 13.91 1.05
N SER A 43 3.09 14.31 1.77
CA SER A 43 3.01 14.04 3.22
C SER A 43 2.72 12.56 3.49
N ILE A 44 3.06 12.10 4.70
CA ILE A 44 2.79 10.72 5.12
C ILE A 44 1.29 10.39 5.05
N ASP A 45 0.42 11.33 5.47
CA ASP A 45 -1.04 11.12 5.43
C ASP A 45 -1.58 11.05 4.00
N GLN A 46 -1.07 11.91 3.11
CA GLN A 46 -1.40 11.83 1.68
C GLN A 46 -0.93 10.52 1.07
N ALA A 47 0.29 10.07 1.40
CA ALA A 47 0.83 8.80 0.95
C ALA A 47 -0.01 7.61 1.44
N ARG A 48 -0.40 7.60 2.72
CA ARG A 48 -1.26 6.57 3.31
C ARG A 48 -2.62 6.50 2.62
N ASN A 49 -3.25 7.64 2.38
CA ASN A 49 -4.56 7.68 1.71
C ASN A 49 -4.46 7.18 0.26
N LYS A 50 -3.42 7.58 -0.47
CA LYS A 50 -3.16 7.09 -1.83
C LYS A 50 -2.90 5.58 -1.86
N ALA A 51 -2.10 5.07 -0.92
CA ALA A 51 -1.77 3.66 -0.80
C ALA A 51 -3.03 2.80 -0.58
N ARG A 52 -3.87 3.20 0.37
CA ARG A 52 -5.16 2.53 0.65
C ARG A 52 -6.10 2.56 -0.54
N TYR A 53 -6.19 3.69 -1.23
CA TYR A 53 -7.04 3.82 -2.42
C TYR A 53 -6.59 2.84 -3.53
N LEU A 54 -5.29 2.76 -3.79
CA LEU A 54 -4.74 1.84 -4.78
C LEU A 54 -4.94 0.37 -4.38
N ALA A 55 -4.70 0.02 -3.12
CA ALA A 55 -4.90 -1.34 -2.63
C ALA A 55 -6.37 -1.76 -2.80
N ARG A 56 -7.33 -0.94 -2.34
CA ARG A 56 -8.77 -1.23 -2.48
C ARG A 56 -9.25 -1.28 -3.92
N SER A 57 -8.70 -0.44 -4.80
CA SER A 57 -9.10 -0.44 -6.22
C SER A 57 -8.59 -1.67 -6.98
N ASN A 58 -7.62 -2.40 -6.41
CA ASN A 58 -6.98 -3.57 -7.01
C ASN A 58 -7.18 -4.84 -6.18
N GLU A 59 -7.97 -4.77 -5.11
CA GLU A 59 -8.37 -5.93 -4.33
C GLU A 59 -9.21 -6.81 -5.26
N ASP A 60 -8.63 -7.93 -5.70
CA ASP A 60 -9.34 -8.91 -6.50
C ASP A 60 -10.60 -9.33 -5.71
N GLU A 61 -11.80 -9.27 -6.33
CA GLU A 61 -13.09 -9.65 -5.72
C GLU A 61 -13.12 -11.08 -5.12
N THR A 62 -12.07 -11.87 -5.35
CA THR A 62 -11.89 -13.25 -4.90
C THR A 62 -11.72 -13.42 -3.38
N ALA A 63 -11.70 -12.35 -2.58
CA ALA A 63 -11.65 -12.45 -1.11
C ALA A 63 -13.02 -12.64 -0.43
N TYR A 64 -14.12 -12.76 -1.19
CA TYR A 64 -15.48 -12.94 -0.66
C TYR A 64 -16.11 -14.31 -0.94
N GLU A 65 -15.34 -15.35 -1.24
CA GLU A 65 -15.86 -16.72 -1.15
C GLU A 65 -15.66 -17.29 0.26
N TYR A 66 -16.79 -17.33 0.99
CA TYR A 66 -17.14 -18.25 2.08
C TYR A 66 -17.09 -17.71 3.53
N ILE A 67 -18.22 -17.15 3.97
CA ILE A 67 -18.65 -17.17 5.37
C ILE A 67 -19.89 -18.10 5.45
N PRO A 68 -19.84 -19.28 6.10
CA PRO A 68 -21.04 -19.94 6.60
C PRO A 68 -21.22 -19.63 8.09
N PHE A 69 -22.48 -19.44 8.43
CA PHE A 69 -23.05 -19.07 9.73
C PHE A 69 -22.87 -20.15 10.80
#